data_AF-A0A2A2FIQ0-F1
#
_entry.id   AF-A0A2A2FIQ0-F1
#
_cell.length_a   1.000
_cell.length_b   1.000
_cell.length_c   1.000
_cell.angle_alpha   90.00
_cell.angle_beta   90.00
_cell.angle_gamma   90.00
#
_symmetry.space_group_name_H-M   'P 1'
#
loop_
_entity.id
_entity.type
_entity.pdbx_description
1 polymer ?
#
loop_
_entity_poly.entity_id
_entity_poly.type
_entity_poly.pdbx_seq_one_letter_code
_entity_poly.pdbx_strand_id
1 'polypeptide(L)'
;MTGAPLVGGSLDVWIAIVLIGIATYAFRLSFIHLFGRIDEVPARIKRPLRYVPPAVLAALVLPDLVTIRPSVAATLADERLIAGAVAGAIAWRTEDVTATIAGGMVTLWLFRFVVFA
;
A
#
# COMPACT_ATOMS: atom_id res chain seq x y z
N MET A 1 10.52 23.59 -22.79
CA MET A 1 10.23 22.53 -21.80
C MET A 1 8.72 22.51 -21.56
N THR A 2 7.96 22.03 -22.54
CA THR A 2 6.50 22.03 -22.54
C THR A 2 6.03 20.59 -22.34
N GLY A 3 5.72 20.24 -21.09
CA GLY A 3 4.96 19.04 -20.78
C GLY A 3 3.52 19.24 -21.27
N ALA A 4 3.27 18.91 -22.54
CA ALA A 4 1.92 18.81 -23.06
C ALA A 4 1.15 17.77 -22.22
N PRO A 5 -0.15 17.97 -21.95
CA PRO A 5 -0.95 16.92 -21.35
C PRO A 5 -0.89 15.70 -22.26
N LEU A 6 -0.31 14.58 -21.78
CA LEU A 6 -0.25 13.31 -22.52
C LEU A 6 -1.64 12.72 -22.82
N VAL A 7 -2.69 13.28 -22.22
CA VAL A 7 -4.08 12.85 -22.33
C VAL A 7 -4.91 14.11 -22.62
N GLY A 8 -5.24 14.31 -23.90
CA GLY A 8 -5.87 15.54 -24.39
C GLY A 8 -7.29 15.36 -24.95
N GLY A 9 -7.78 14.13 -25.09
CA GLY A 9 -9.13 13.86 -25.60
C GLY A 9 -9.81 12.64 -25.00
N SER A 10 -11.14 12.58 -25.11
CA SER A 10 -11.97 11.46 -24.63
C SER A 10 -11.52 10.12 -25.20
N LEU A 11 -11.07 10.09 -26.47
CA LEU A 11 -10.51 8.91 -27.12
C LEU A 11 -9.23 8.39 -26.43
N ASP A 12 -8.35 9.28 -25.97
CA ASP A 12 -7.11 8.88 -25.28
C ASP A 12 -7.43 8.18 -23.96
N VAL A 13 -8.45 8.65 -23.24
CA VAL A 13 -8.92 8.03 -21.99
C VAL A 13 -9.46 6.63 -22.26
N TRP A 14 -10.27 6.47 -23.32
CA TRP A 14 -10.76 5.14 -23.72
C TRP A 14 -9.64 4.19 -24.11
N ILE A 15 -8.65 4.68 -24.87
CA ILE A 15 -7.45 3.90 -25.23
C ILE A 15 -6.69 3.49 -23.98
N ALA A 16 -6.47 4.41 -23.03
CA ALA A 16 -5.79 4.14 -21.77
C ALA A 16 -6.54 3.09 -20.93
N ILE A 17 -7.86 3.19 -20.80
CA ILE A 17 -8.69 2.21 -20.08
C ILE A 17 -8.56 0.83 -20.71
N VAL A 18 -8.67 0.74 -22.04
CA VAL A 18 -8.55 -0.55 -22.75
C VAL A 18 -7.14 -1.13 -22.60
N LEU A 19 -6.10 -0.32 -22.74
CA LEU A 19 -4.70 -0.75 -22.57
C LEU A 19 -4.43 -1.26 -21.15
N ILE A 20 -4.84 -0.51 -20.13
CA ILE A 20 -4.69 -0.91 -18.72
C ILE A 20 -5.51 -2.17 -18.44
N GLY A 21 -6.73 -2.25 -18.98
CA GLY A 21 -7.60 -3.42 -18.87
C GLY A 21 -6.95 -4.67 -19.44
N ILE A 22 -6.47 -4.61 -20.68
CA ILE A 22 -5.76 -5.70 -21.36
C ILE A 22 -4.50 -6.08 -20.58
N ALA A 23 -3.67 -5.10 -20.18
CA ALA A 23 -2.44 -5.37 -19.44
C ALA A 23 -2.72 -6.09 -18.11
N THR A 24 -3.67 -5.57 -17.32
CA THR A 24 -4.07 -6.16 -16.04
C THR A 24 -4.59 -7.58 -16.23
N TYR A 25 -5.45 -7.79 -17.23
CA TYR A 25 -6.02 -9.11 -17.52
C TYR A 25 -4.96 -10.09 -18.02
N ALA A 26 -4.02 -9.64 -18.87
CA ALA A 26 -2.91 -10.42 -19.37
C ALA A 26 -1.96 -10.85 -18.24
N PHE A 27 -1.66 -9.97 -17.27
CA PHE A 27 -0.90 -10.35 -16.08
C PHE A 27 -1.62 -11.44 -15.29
N ARG A 28 -2.94 -11.29 -15.07
CA ARG A 28 -3.76 -12.28 -14.36
C ARG A 28 -3.78 -13.63 -15.08
N LEU A 29 -3.98 -13.62 -16.40
CA LEU A 29 -4.01 -14.81 -17.26
C LEU A 29 -2.65 -15.49 -17.34
N SER A 30 -1.56 -14.73 -17.36
CA SER A 30 -0.19 -15.28 -17.37
C SER A 30 0.05 -16.15 -16.13
N PHE A 31 -0.41 -15.71 -14.94
CA PHE A 31 -0.36 -16.55 -13.75
C PHE A 31 -1.23 -17.80 -13.91
N ILE A 32 -2.50 -17.67 -14.32
CA ILE A 32 -3.43 -18.81 -14.45
C ILE A 32 -2.92 -19.85 -15.48
N HIS A 33 -2.43 -19.39 -16.63
CA HIS A 33 -1.88 -20.27 -17.68
C HIS A 33 -0.57 -20.94 -17.24
N LEU A 34 0.28 -20.24 -16.49
CA LEU A 34 1.49 -20.80 -15.91
C LEU A 34 1.17 -21.85 -14.82
N PHE A 35 0.11 -21.63 -14.02
CA PHE A 35 -0.40 -22.61 -13.05
C PHE A 35 -1.06 -23.83 -13.71
N GLY A 36 -1.56 -23.72 -14.94
CA GLY A 36 -2.21 -24.82 -15.68
C GLY A 36 -1.26 -25.72 -16.48
N ARG A 37 0.02 -25.36 -16.63
CA ARG A 37 1.02 -26.14 -17.38
C ARG A 37 2.15 -26.72 -16.50
N ILE A 38 2.21 -26.31 -15.22
CA ILE A 38 3.21 -26.77 -14.26
C ILE A 38 2.45 -27.42 -13.10
N ASP A 39 2.19 -28.73 -13.21
CA ASP A 39 1.45 -29.52 -12.21
C ASP A 39 2.07 -29.48 -10.80
N GLU A 40 3.34 -29.06 -10.67
CA GLU A 40 4.00 -28.84 -9.38
C GLU A 40 4.77 -27.51 -9.36
N VAL A 41 4.11 -26.42 -8.94
CA VAL A 41 4.81 -25.18 -8.61
C VAL A 41 5.80 -25.44 -7.47
N PRO A 42 7.12 -25.26 -7.66
CA PRO A 42 8.10 -25.53 -6.63
C PRO A 42 7.78 -24.74 -5.36
N ALA A 43 7.83 -25.41 -4.19
CA ALA A 43 7.49 -24.80 -2.90
C ALA A 43 8.30 -23.52 -2.60
N ARG A 44 9.47 -23.36 -3.24
CA ARG A 44 10.33 -22.17 -3.17
C ARG A 44 9.69 -20.92 -3.78
N ILE A 45 8.81 -21.05 -4.76
CA ILE A 45 8.13 -19.93 -5.45
C ILE A 45 6.76 -19.64 -4.81
N LYS A 46 6.06 -20.68 -4.34
CA LYS A 46 4.73 -20.55 -3.71
C LYS A 46 4.76 -19.82 -2.36
N ARG A 47 5.85 -20.00 -1.57
CA ARG A 47 6.02 -19.31 -0.27
C ARG A 47 6.11 -17.79 -0.40
N PRO A 48 6.99 -17.21 -1.24
CA PRO A 48 7.05 -15.75 -1.47
C PRO A 48 5.75 -15.16 -1.99
N LEU A 49 5.06 -15.85 -2.90
CA LEU A 49 3.80 -15.38 -3.50
C LEU A 49 2.70 -15.13 -2.46
N ARG A 50 2.66 -15.90 -1.36
CA ARG A 50 1.69 -15.68 -0.26
C ARG A 50 1.94 -14.38 0.50
N TYR A 51 3.17 -13.86 0.50
CA TYR A 51 3.53 -12.62 1.17
C TYR A 51 3.41 -11.38 0.28
N VAL A 52 3.07 -11.54 -1.00
CA VAL A 52 2.89 -10.41 -1.92
C VAL A 52 1.77 -9.48 -1.44
N PRO A 53 0.54 -9.94 -1.11
CA PRO A 53 -0.51 -9.04 -0.65
C PRO A 53 -0.13 -8.19 0.58
N PRO A 54 0.37 -8.78 1.69
CA PRO A 54 0.77 -7.96 2.84
C PRO A 54 1.98 -7.07 2.57
N ALA A 55 2.94 -7.50 1.73
CA ALA A 55 4.09 -6.68 1.36
C ALA A 55 3.68 -5.45 0.53
N VAL A 56 2.74 -5.61 -0.41
CA VAL A 56 2.20 -4.49 -1.19
C VAL A 56 1.46 -3.52 -0.30
N LEU A 57 0.63 -4.00 0.64
CA LEU A 57 -0.04 -3.13 1.61
C LEU A 57 0.98 -2.34 2.45
N ALA A 58 2.03 -2.99 2.93
CA ALA A 58 3.11 -2.31 3.66
C ALA A 58 3.80 -1.25 2.79
N ALA A 59 4.10 -1.56 1.53
CA ALA A 59 4.73 -0.64 0.59
C ALA A 59 3.84 0.57 0.23
N LEU A 60 2.52 0.40 0.22
CA LEU A 60 1.56 1.49 0.00
C LEU A 60 1.43 2.41 1.21
N VAL A 61 1.44 1.84 2.42
CA VAL A 61 1.24 2.59 3.67
C VAL A 61 2.53 3.28 4.13
N LEU A 62 3.69 2.66 3.92
CA LEU A 62 4.99 3.19 4.36
C LEU A 62 5.28 4.64 3.92
N PRO A 63 5.11 5.05 2.64
CA PRO A 63 5.38 6.43 2.23
C PRO A 63 4.41 7.43 2.87
N ASP A 64 3.19 7.00 3.20
CA ASP A 64 2.19 7.83 3.86
C ASP A 64 2.53 8.05 5.36
N LEU A 65 3.17 7.05 5.99
CA LEU A 65 3.70 7.14 7.35
C LEU A 65 5.01 7.93 7.43
N VAL A 66 5.91 7.73 6.47
CA VAL A 66 7.23 8.35 6.42
C VAL A 66 7.16 9.61 5.57
N THR A 67 6.55 10.66 6.11
CA THR A 67 6.56 11.97 5.46
C THR A 67 7.92 12.64 5.68
N ILE A 68 8.72 12.81 4.63
CA ILE A 68 9.99 13.55 4.71
C ILE A 68 9.68 15.04 4.82
N ARG A 69 9.61 15.56 6.05
CA ARG A 69 9.47 17.01 6.32
C ARG A 69 10.84 17.71 6.29
N PRO A 70 10.88 19.06 6.21
CA PRO A 70 12.11 19.84 6.10
C PRO A 70 13.09 19.67 7.28
N SER A 71 12.66 19.12 8.41
CA SER A 71 13.54 18.84 9.56
C SER A 71 13.24 17.46 10.17
N VAL A 72 14.31 16.76 10.57
CA VAL A 72 14.24 15.42 11.18
C VAL A 72 13.39 15.43 12.46
N ALA A 73 13.43 16.52 13.24
CA ALA A 73 12.61 16.69 14.43
C ALA A 73 11.11 16.83 14.10
N ALA A 74 10.75 17.51 13.00
CA ALA A 74 9.35 17.62 12.57
C ALA A 74 8.82 16.32 11.95
N THR A 75 9.69 15.52 11.33
CA THR A 75 9.34 14.17 10.83
C THR A 75 9.11 13.18 11.97
N LEU A 76 9.93 13.24 13.02
CA LEU A 76 9.80 12.37 14.21
C LEU A 76 8.61 12.77 15.11
N ALA A 77 8.24 14.05 15.11
CA ALA A 77 7.05 14.55 15.81
C ALA A 77 5.76 14.43 14.99
N ASP A 78 5.82 13.82 13.79
CA ASP A 78 4.62 13.67 12.96
C ASP A 78 3.68 12.63 13.59
N GLU A 79 2.45 13.07 13.85
CA GLU A 79 1.39 12.30 14.49
C GLU A 79 1.15 10.96 13.80
N ARG A 80 1.34 10.93 12.47
CA ARG A 80 1.11 9.73 11.65
C ARG A 80 2.16 8.66 11.88
N LEU A 81 3.42 9.05 12.12
CA LEU A 81 4.52 8.14 12.37
C LEU A 81 4.39 7.51 13.77
N ILE A 82 4.01 8.31 14.77
CA ILE A 82 3.73 7.83 16.13
C ILE A 82 2.51 6.90 16.14
N ALA A 83 1.41 7.31 15.49
CA ALA A 83 0.21 6.48 15.38
C ALA A 83 0.48 5.16 14.63
N GLY A 84 1.28 5.20 13.57
CA GLY A 84 1.71 4.01 12.83
C GLY A 84 2.58 3.06 13.68
N ALA A 85 3.50 3.59 14.47
CA ALA A 85 4.33 2.80 15.38
C ALA A 85 3.49 2.13 16.49
N VAL A 86 2.55 2.87 17.10
CA VAL A 86 1.63 2.33 18.10
C VAL A 86 0.72 1.26 17.49
N ALA A 87 0.17 1.50 16.30
CA ALA A 87 -0.61 0.49 15.58
C ALA A 87 0.22 -0.77 15.31
N GLY A 88 1.48 -0.64 14.89
CA GLY A 88 2.39 -1.77 14.70
C GLY A 88 2.66 -2.55 16.00
N ALA A 89 2.85 -1.86 17.13
CA ALA A 89 3.03 -2.48 18.43
C ALA A 89 1.77 -3.24 18.89
N ILE A 90 0.58 -2.67 18.66
CA ILE A 90 -0.70 -3.33 18.95
C ILE A 90 -0.87 -4.56 18.07
N ALA A 91 -0.63 -4.45 16.77
CA ALA A 91 -0.71 -5.56 15.83
C ALA A 91 0.17 -6.73 16.25
N TRP A 92 1.40 -6.45 16.71
CA TRP A 92 2.32 -7.48 17.19
C TRP A 92 1.86 -8.14 18.49
N ARG A 93 1.11 -7.42 19.34
CA ARG A 93 0.69 -7.90 20.66
C ARG A 93 -0.65 -8.64 20.62
N THR A 94 -1.61 -8.17 19.83
CA THR A 94 -2.99 -8.69 19.79
C THR A 94 -3.22 -9.64 18.64
N GLU A 95 -2.39 -9.62 17.58
CA GLU A 95 -2.63 -10.35 16.32
C GLU A 95 -4.03 -10.09 15.70
N ASP A 96 -4.72 -9.05 16.18
CA ASP A 96 -6.09 -8.69 15.84
C ASP A 96 -6.14 -7.42 14.99
N VAL A 97 -6.69 -7.55 13.79
CA VAL A 97 -6.82 -6.43 12.82
C VAL A 97 -7.71 -5.31 13.38
N THR A 98 -8.82 -5.67 14.04
CA THR A 98 -9.76 -4.68 14.60
C THR A 98 -9.12 -3.86 15.71
N ALA A 99 -8.37 -4.52 16.61
CA ALA A 99 -7.66 -3.84 17.69
C ALA A 99 -6.56 -2.91 17.15
N THR A 100 -5.86 -3.34 16.10
CA THR A 100 -4.84 -2.55 15.40
C THR A 100 -5.42 -1.25 14.82
N ILE A 101 -6.54 -1.37 14.08
CA ILE A 101 -7.22 -0.22 13.47
C ILE A 101 -7.75 0.72 14.55
N ALA A 102 -8.45 0.18 15.55
CA ALA A 102 -9.02 0.98 16.63
C ALA A 102 -7.94 1.72 17.43
N GLY A 103 -6.86 1.03 17.82
CA GLY A 103 -5.77 1.64 18.57
C GLY A 103 -5.00 2.69 17.78
N GLY A 104 -4.74 2.43 16.49
CA GLY A 104 -4.12 3.41 15.58
C GLY A 104 -4.99 4.66 15.40
N MET A 105 -6.29 4.48 15.17
CA MET A 105 -7.25 5.60 15.03
C MET A 105 -7.38 6.42 16.32
N VAL A 106 -7.47 5.77 17.48
CA VAL A 106 -7.52 6.44 18.78
C VAL A 106 -6.25 7.24 19.02
N THR A 107 -5.08 6.66 18.75
CA THR A 107 -3.79 7.35 18.91
C THR A 107 -3.70 8.57 17.99
N LEU A 108 -4.07 8.42 16.73
CA LEU A 108 -4.07 9.52 15.76
C LEU A 108 -5.03 10.63 16.20
N TRP A 109 -6.24 10.29 16.62
CA TRP A 109 -7.21 11.26 17.13
C TRP A 109 -6.72 11.98 18.38
N LEU A 110 -6.10 11.25 19.30
CA LEU A 110 -5.57 11.83 20.53
C LEU A 110 -4.48 12.85 20.21
N PHE A 111 -3.54 12.54 19.33
CA PHE A 111 -2.51 13.49 18.90
C PHE A 111 -3.13 14.68 18.15
N ARG A 112 -4.02 14.42 17.19
CA ARG A 112 -4.60 15.48 16.35
C ARG A 112 -5.52 16.45 17.10
N PHE A 113 -6.28 15.98 18.09
CA PHE A 113 -7.23 16.81 18.84
C PHE A 113 -6.72 17.31 20.19
N VAL A 114 -5.81 16.58 20.86
CA VAL A 114 -5.35 16.95 22.21
C VAL A 114 -4.00 17.66 22.19
N VAL A 115 -3.14 17.40 21.19
CA VAL A 115 -1.80 18.01 21.12
C VAL A 115 -1.76 19.25 20.22
N PHE A 116 -2.66 19.36 19.24
CA PHE A 116 -2.73 20.46 18.27
C PHE A 116 -3.98 21.37 18.40
N ALA A 117 -4.77 21.24 19.47
CA ALA A 117 -5.80 22.21 19.86
C ALA A 117 -5.25 23.17 20.93
#